data_AF-A0A5M5M2F4-F1
#
_entry.id   AF-A0A5M5M2F4-F1
#
_cell.length_a   1.000
_cell.length_b   1.000
_cell.length_c   1.000
_cell.angle_alpha   90.00
_cell.angle_beta   90.00
_cell.angle_gamma   90.00
#
_symmetry.space_group_name_H-M   'P 1'
#
loop_
_entity.id
_entity.type
_entity.pdbx_description
1 polymer ?
#
loop_
_entity_poly.entity_id
_entity_poly.type
_entity_poly.pdbx_seq_one_letter_code
_entity_poly.pdbx_strand_id
1 'polypeptide(L)'
;MQIKIKNKGILDFHLEQTDEKKWELVTNDRSVDITLEWSGAAFTISESDKILIDADDQDLSLLLKQLAQQLSPFGSNGVEDENIEEESEEMEPFNPEEISIDPKVVPMDALLRRLVQKTIILNPDFQRNEVWDNVQKSRLIESLMLKIPIPMFYVSSDTKSVWSVVDGLQRMSTIRDFVLGKEYLKNPEKNKEKKGYGMKLFGLEFWGSKYDGKCFNELPLFLQNRIYETEFRFTVVNPGTPEEVKRNIFKRLNTGGAPLTSQEIRNALYTGNATMLLAQLAKEKAFLQATCGSIQPNRMLDYEIILRYISFLIRDYPSYNRTFGSDIWLSDTMIILNARPTYKLPEFQKRILKRTIAINTIKDLNDEKIKEVFVIAMKRAKLLFGKHAFRKSVPGMRRTPINKSLFESWGVLLGNMSEEHFSCLKRQEKVFFQEYGILLKTKAFEIAISRDSMRHTSVAFRYEELKKLLNKFYDNV
;
A
#
# COMPACT_ATOMS: atom_id res chain seq x y z
N MET A 1 -30.40 6.83 15.90
CA MET A 1 -29.50 7.85 15.32
C MET A 1 -30.37 9.01 14.88
N GLN A 2 -30.05 10.24 15.27
CA GLN A 2 -30.94 11.38 15.09
C GLN A 2 -30.65 12.11 13.77
N ILE A 3 -31.62 12.14 12.85
CA ILE A 3 -31.51 12.84 11.57
C ILE A 3 -32.59 13.92 11.49
N LYS A 4 -32.20 15.14 11.11
CA LYS A 4 -33.12 16.26 10.93
C LYS A 4 -33.72 16.24 9.53
N ILE A 5 -35.05 16.15 9.44
CA ILE A 5 -35.80 16.15 8.16
C ILE A 5 -36.66 17.42 8.08
N LYS A 6 -36.62 18.09 6.92
CA LYS A 6 -37.45 19.28 6.67
C LYS A 6 -38.94 18.92 6.83
N ASN A 7 -39.65 19.69 7.66
CA ASN A 7 -41.07 19.52 8.01
C ASN A 7 -41.44 18.34 8.94
N LYS A 8 -40.47 17.52 9.41
CA LYS A 8 -40.73 16.46 10.41
C LYS A 8 -39.88 16.55 11.68
N GLY A 9 -38.91 17.47 11.73
CA GLY A 9 -38.05 17.65 12.91
C GLY A 9 -36.92 16.62 12.96
N ILE A 10 -36.38 16.37 14.15
CA ILE A 10 -35.35 15.36 14.39
C ILE A 10 -36.03 14.01 14.62
N LEU A 11 -35.70 13.02 13.79
CA LEU A 11 -36.22 11.67 13.88
C LEU A 11 -35.12 10.69 14.28
N ASP A 12 -35.49 9.70 15.09
CA ASP A 12 -34.62 8.59 15.46
C ASP A 12 -34.73 7.43 14.46
N PHE A 13 -33.60 7.14 13.83
CA PHE A 13 -33.42 6.05 12.88
C PHE A 13 -32.61 4.89 13.47
N HIS A 14 -32.94 3.68 13.05
CA HIS A 14 -32.14 2.47 13.23
C HIS A 14 -31.78 1.88 11.88
N LEU A 15 -30.61 1.23 11.80
CA LEU A 15 -30.13 0.58 10.59
C LEU A 15 -30.53 -0.89 10.64
N GLU A 16 -31.28 -1.35 9.63
CA GLU A 16 -31.62 -2.76 9.47
C GLU A 16 -30.91 -3.33 8.23
N GLN A 17 -30.32 -4.51 8.37
CA GLN A 17 -29.68 -5.22 7.25
C GLN A 17 -30.73 -6.10 6.57
N THR A 18 -30.99 -5.85 5.29
CA THR A 18 -31.96 -6.60 4.49
C THR A 18 -31.29 -7.63 3.58
N ASP A 19 -30.03 -7.42 3.18
CA ASP A 19 -29.22 -8.36 2.38
C ASP A 19 -27.71 -8.23 2.68
N GLU A 20 -26.84 -9.08 2.09
CA GLU A 20 -25.38 -9.03 2.24
C GLU A 20 -24.78 -7.66 1.86
N LYS A 21 -25.45 -6.93 0.97
CA LYS A 21 -25.03 -5.61 0.47
C LYS A 21 -26.11 -4.52 0.57
N LYS A 22 -27.25 -4.78 1.21
CA LYS A 22 -28.35 -3.80 1.32
C LYS A 22 -28.77 -3.56 2.76
N TRP A 23 -29.00 -2.29 3.08
CA TRP A 23 -29.43 -1.81 4.38
C TRP A 23 -30.52 -0.76 4.22
N GLU A 24 -31.35 -0.63 5.25
CA GLU A 24 -32.46 0.30 5.29
C GLU A 24 -32.39 1.16 6.56
N LEU A 25 -32.71 2.46 6.43
CA LEU A 25 -32.77 3.42 7.53
C LEU A 25 -34.20 3.59 8.03
N VAL A 26 -34.53 2.91 9.12
CA VAL A 26 -35.90 2.70 9.61
C VAL A 26 -36.21 3.65 10.78
N THR A 27 -37.35 4.35 10.80
CA THR A 27 -37.80 5.12 11.98
C THR A 27 -38.51 4.22 12.99
N ASN A 28 -38.66 4.66 14.25
CA ASN A 28 -39.26 3.86 15.33
C ASN A 28 -40.71 3.36 15.06
N ASP A 29 -41.47 4.03 14.20
CA ASP A 29 -42.80 3.63 13.72
C ASP A 29 -42.76 2.73 12.48
N ARG A 30 -41.57 2.25 12.08
CA ARG A 30 -41.29 1.42 10.90
C ARG A 30 -41.63 2.07 9.56
N SER A 31 -41.73 3.40 9.50
CA SER A 31 -41.66 4.11 8.22
C SER A 31 -40.18 4.22 7.79
N VAL A 32 -39.85 3.92 6.55
CA VAL A 32 -38.45 3.84 6.07
C VAL A 32 -38.43 4.26 4.63
N ASP A 33 -37.59 5.23 4.26
CA ASP A 33 -37.60 5.79 2.90
C ASP A 33 -36.20 5.88 2.26
N ILE A 34 -35.17 5.21 2.82
CA ILE A 34 -33.81 5.22 2.23
C ILE A 34 -33.20 3.81 2.22
N THR A 35 -33.01 3.28 1.02
CA THR A 35 -32.29 2.01 0.80
C THR A 35 -30.84 2.31 0.45
N LEU A 36 -29.93 1.81 1.28
CA LEU A 36 -28.48 1.96 1.14
C LEU A 36 -27.86 0.68 0.59
N GLU A 37 -26.97 0.82 -0.39
CA GLU A 37 -26.16 -0.27 -0.92
C GLU A 37 -24.68 -0.07 -0.52
N TRP A 38 -24.03 -1.13 -0.03
CA TRP A 38 -22.61 -1.09 0.34
C TRP A 38 -21.72 -1.53 -0.81
N SER A 39 -20.82 -0.63 -1.19
CA SER A 39 -19.82 -0.89 -2.23
C SER A 39 -18.55 -1.61 -1.73
N GLY A 40 -18.38 -1.78 -0.43
CA GLY A 40 -17.12 -2.24 0.19
C GLY A 40 -16.30 -1.10 0.83
N ALA A 41 -16.54 0.15 0.43
CA ALA A 41 -15.83 1.33 0.94
C ALA A 41 -16.76 2.46 1.38
N ALA A 42 -17.96 2.54 0.81
CA ALA A 42 -18.96 3.55 1.12
C ALA A 42 -20.38 3.03 0.87
N PHE A 43 -21.36 3.69 1.48
CA PHE A 43 -22.77 3.53 1.17
C PHE A 43 -23.20 4.43 0.03
N THR A 44 -24.01 3.90 -0.89
CA THR A 44 -24.71 4.65 -1.93
C THR A 44 -26.21 4.49 -1.76
N ILE A 45 -26.98 5.54 -2.00
CA ILE A 45 -28.45 5.46 -1.99
C ILE A 45 -28.88 4.79 -3.29
N SER A 46 -29.61 3.68 -3.16
CA SER A 46 -30.08 2.87 -4.28
C SER A 46 -31.50 3.27 -4.71
N GLU A 47 -32.39 3.50 -3.74
CA GLU A 47 -33.74 4.00 -3.95
C GLU A 47 -34.12 4.94 -2.79
N SER A 48 -34.84 6.02 -3.09
CA SER A 48 -35.48 6.88 -2.09
C SER A 48 -36.95 7.05 -2.45
N ASP A 49 -37.83 6.46 -1.65
CA ASP A 49 -39.26 6.72 -1.79
C ASP A 49 -39.58 8.03 -1.05
N LYS A 50 -39.86 9.08 -1.82
CA LYS A 50 -40.62 10.29 -1.43
C LYS A 50 -40.47 10.83 0.01
N ILE A 51 -39.24 11.09 0.45
CA ILE A 51 -38.97 12.18 1.40
C ILE A 51 -37.82 13.01 0.83
N LEU A 52 -38.09 14.27 0.50
CA LEU A 52 -37.08 15.28 0.19
C LEU A 52 -36.20 15.49 1.44
N ILE A 53 -35.07 14.79 1.50
CA ILE A 53 -34.03 15.04 2.49
C ILE A 53 -33.40 16.38 2.12
N ASP A 54 -33.80 17.45 2.79
CA ASP A 54 -33.09 18.74 2.74
C ASP A 54 -32.09 18.79 3.90
N ALA A 55 -31.19 17.80 3.92
CA ALA A 55 -29.94 17.90 4.63
C ALA A 55 -28.94 18.44 3.60
N ASP A 56 -28.15 19.47 3.93
CA ASP A 56 -27.06 19.88 3.05
C ASP A 56 -26.26 18.62 2.66
N ASP A 57 -25.84 18.49 1.40
CA ASP A 57 -25.09 17.32 0.90
C ASP A 57 -23.93 16.90 1.83
N GLN A 58 -23.41 17.85 2.62
CA GLN A 58 -22.40 17.62 3.65
C GLN A 58 -22.90 16.77 4.83
N ASP A 59 -24.11 16.96 5.34
CA ASP A 59 -24.63 16.23 6.50
C ASP A 59 -24.96 14.78 6.15
N LEU A 60 -25.56 14.55 4.99
CA LEU A 60 -25.82 13.20 4.47
C LEU A 60 -24.51 12.48 4.11
N SER A 61 -23.54 13.19 3.51
CA SER A 61 -22.21 12.64 3.22
C SER A 61 -21.45 12.29 4.50
N LEU A 62 -21.52 13.15 5.53
CA LEU A 62 -20.93 12.89 6.84
C LEU A 62 -21.60 11.68 7.52
N LEU A 63 -22.92 11.57 7.42
CA LEU A 63 -23.70 10.45 7.94
C LEU A 63 -23.32 9.13 7.25
N LEU A 64 -23.26 9.11 5.91
CA LEU A 64 -22.85 7.93 5.15
C LEU A 64 -21.40 7.52 5.46
N LYS A 65 -20.51 8.48 5.73
CA LYS A 65 -19.14 8.22 6.20
C LYS A 65 -19.09 7.66 7.61
N GLN A 66 -19.91 8.16 8.53
CA GLN A 66 -20.01 7.65 9.90
C GLN A 66 -20.60 6.23 9.92
N LEU A 67 -21.63 5.96 9.11
CA LEU A 67 -22.21 4.63 8.89
C LEU A 67 -21.18 3.67 8.29
N ALA A 68 -20.43 4.13 7.27
CA ALA A 68 -19.32 3.38 6.70
C ALA A 68 -18.26 3.05 7.75
N GLN A 69 -17.90 3.98 8.64
CA GLN A 69 -16.96 3.74 9.75
C GLN A 69 -17.51 2.75 10.79
N GLN A 70 -18.80 2.83 11.14
CA GLN A 70 -19.43 1.94 12.12
C GLN A 70 -19.59 0.50 11.61
N LEU A 71 -19.71 0.30 10.30
CA LEU A 71 -19.68 -1.03 9.67
C LEU A 71 -18.27 -1.44 9.20
N SER A 72 -17.33 -0.50 9.18
CA SER A 72 -15.89 -0.68 8.99
C SER A 72 -15.04 -0.60 10.28
N PRO A 73 -15.39 -1.27 11.40
CA PRO A 73 -14.38 -1.70 12.37
C PRO A 73 -13.46 -2.79 11.79
N PHE A 74 -13.81 -3.32 10.60
CA PHE A 74 -13.12 -4.38 9.90
C PHE A 74 -12.65 -3.84 8.54
N GLY A 75 -11.33 -3.65 8.40
CA GLY A 75 -10.72 -2.82 7.35
C GLY A 75 -11.28 -3.01 5.94
N SER A 76 -11.58 -1.87 5.30
CA SER A 76 -12.09 -1.73 3.92
C SER A 76 -11.21 -2.36 2.84
N ASN A 77 -9.98 -2.76 3.19
CA ASN A 77 -9.00 -3.38 2.29
C ASN A 77 -8.83 -4.91 2.52
N GLY A 78 -9.74 -5.54 3.30
CA GLY A 78 -9.74 -6.98 3.57
C GLY A 78 -8.61 -7.46 4.51
N VAL A 79 -7.90 -6.52 5.11
CA VAL A 79 -6.88 -6.69 6.16
C VAL A 79 -7.31 -5.88 7.38
N GLU A 80 -7.01 -6.39 8.56
CA GLU A 80 -7.22 -5.72 9.84
C GLU A 80 -6.31 -4.49 9.97
N ASP A 81 -6.90 -3.36 10.38
CA ASP A 81 -6.14 -2.18 10.76
C ASP A 81 -5.49 -2.40 12.13
N GLU A 82 -4.17 -2.27 12.19
CA GLU A 82 -3.44 -2.33 13.44
C GLU A 82 -3.53 -0.95 14.11
N ASN A 83 -4.15 -0.87 15.29
CA ASN A 83 -4.04 0.29 16.17
C ASN A 83 -2.63 0.33 16.76
N ILE A 84 -1.66 0.75 15.93
CA ILE A 84 -0.31 1.02 16.37
C ILE A 84 -0.38 2.35 17.09
N GLU A 85 -0.29 2.34 18.42
CA GLU A 85 0.18 3.52 19.14
C GLU A 85 1.60 3.76 18.64
N GLU A 86 1.77 4.76 17.76
CA GLU A 86 3.10 5.23 17.38
C GLU A 86 3.78 5.67 18.69
N GLU A 87 4.69 4.83 19.21
CA GLU A 87 5.65 5.31 20.20
C GLU A 87 6.33 6.51 19.58
N SER A 88 6.16 7.68 20.21
CA SER A 88 6.82 8.91 19.80
C SER A 88 8.32 8.70 20.01
N GLU A 89 8.99 8.17 18.99
CA GLU A 89 10.45 8.19 18.94
C GLU A 89 10.86 9.65 19.05
N GLU A 90 11.50 10.02 20.15
CA GLU A 90 12.21 11.30 20.29
C GLU A 90 13.28 11.32 19.20
N MET A 91 12.94 11.88 18.03
CA MET A 91 13.92 12.07 16.98
C MET A 91 14.90 13.14 17.45
N GLU A 92 16.16 12.77 17.63
CA GLU A 92 17.21 13.76 17.78
C GLU A 92 17.19 14.71 16.57
N PRO A 93 17.41 16.02 16.79
CA PRO A 93 17.43 16.98 15.70
C PRO A 93 18.49 16.57 14.67
N PHE A 94 18.05 16.46 13.41
CA PHE A 94 18.94 16.11 12.30
C PHE A 94 20.08 17.12 12.18
N ASN A 95 21.29 16.65 11.89
CA ASN A 95 22.39 17.53 11.53
C ASN A 95 22.07 18.21 10.18
N PRO A 96 21.83 19.54 10.14
CA PRO A 96 21.49 20.23 8.90
C PRO A 96 22.59 20.18 7.85
N GLU A 97 23.85 20.01 8.26
CA GLU A 97 25.01 19.96 7.36
C GLU A 97 25.03 18.68 6.49
N GLU A 98 24.35 17.63 6.92
CA GLU A 98 24.24 16.38 6.15
C GLU A 98 23.10 16.45 5.11
N ILE A 99 22.26 17.49 5.14
CA ILE A 99 21.10 17.63 4.27
C ILE A 99 21.52 18.36 2.98
N SER A 100 21.54 17.65 1.86
CA SER A 100 21.84 18.23 0.55
C SER A 100 20.60 18.21 -0.34
N ILE A 101 20.01 19.40 -0.53
CA ILE A 101 18.81 19.61 -1.31
C ILE A 101 19.04 20.77 -2.29
N ASP A 102 18.94 20.48 -3.59
CA ASP A 102 19.16 21.47 -4.63
C ASP A 102 17.87 21.82 -5.40
N PRO A 103 17.48 23.10 -5.47
CA PRO A 103 16.48 23.53 -6.43
C PRO A 103 17.05 23.51 -7.86
N LYS A 104 16.31 22.97 -8.83
CA LYS A 104 16.66 22.93 -10.26
C LYS A 104 15.48 23.37 -11.12
N VAL A 105 15.77 24.08 -12.21
CA VAL A 105 14.81 24.35 -13.27
C VAL A 105 15.04 23.35 -14.39
N VAL A 106 13.99 22.62 -14.78
CA VAL A 106 14.04 21.53 -15.75
C VAL A 106 13.05 21.84 -16.88
N PRO A 107 13.52 22.13 -18.10
CA PRO A 107 12.66 22.30 -19.27
C PRO A 107 11.90 21.01 -19.62
N MET A 108 10.72 21.15 -20.27
CA MET A 108 9.92 20.01 -20.74
C MET A 108 10.74 18.99 -21.53
N ASP A 109 11.57 19.42 -22.48
CA ASP A 109 12.38 18.50 -23.29
C ASP A 109 13.35 17.67 -22.45
N ALA A 110 13.96 18.27 -21.44
CA ALA A 110 14.84 17.57 -20.51
C ALA A 110 14.05 16.57 -19.66
N LEU A 111 12.88 16.94 -19.16
CA LEU A 111 11.97 16.03 -18.46
C LEU A 111 11.61 14.83 -19.34
N LEU A 112 11.06 15.07 -20.53
CA LEU A 112 10.62 14.03 -21.45
C LEU A 112 11.77 13.11 -21.88
N ARG A 113 12.95 13.66 -22.17
CA ARG A 113 14.15 12.88 -22.49
C ARG A 113 14.56 11.98 -21.34
N ARG A 114 14.60 12.50 -20.10
CA ARG A 114 14.94 11.72 -18.91
C ARG A 114 13.93 10.62 -18.62
N LEU A 115 12.66 10.84 -18.90
CA LEU A 115 11.61 9.82 -18.82
C LEU A 115 11.82 8.68 -19.83
N VAL A 116 12.13 9.02 -21.09
CA VAL A 116 12.42 8.02 -22.14
C VAL A 116 13.68 7.22 -21.81
N GLN A 117 14.73 7.90 -21.33
CA GLN A 117 16.01 7.28 -20.94
C GLN A 117 15.94 6.50 -19.62
N LYS A 118 14.80 6.55 -18.90
CA LYS A 118 14.63 5.98 -17.56
C LYS A 118 15.64 6.52 -16.53
N THR A 119 16.08 7.76 -16.70
CA THR A 119 16.90 8.50 -15.72
C THR A 119 16.06 9.38 -14.80
N ILE A 120 14.77 9.56 -15.11
CA ILE A 120 13.72 9.81 -14.13
C ILE A 120 12.87 8.56 -14.06
N ILE A 121 12.92 7.91 -12.91
CA ILE A 121 12.10 6.76 -12.57
C ILE A 121 10.83 7.31 -11.93
N LEU A 122 9.79 7.47 -12.76
CA LEU A 122 8.43 7.75 -12.27
C LEU A 122 7.95 6.65 -11.35
N ASN A 123 8.34 5.43 -11.66
CA ASN A 123 7.91 4.26 -10.96
C ASN A 123 9.08 3.30 -10.87
N PRO A 124 9.68 3.09 -9.69
CA PRO A 124 10.34 1.84 -9.38
C PRO A 124 9.22 0.84 -9.14
N ASP A 125 8.60 0.49 -10.26
CA ASP A 125 7.49 -0.41 -10.52
C ASP A 125 6.18 -0.30 -9.70
N PHE A 126 6.08 0.32 -8.51
CA PHE A 126 4.88 0.12 -7.65
C PHE A 126 4.32 1.28 -6.82
N GLN A 127 4.81 2.52 -6.93
CA GLN A 127 4.23 3.66 -6.20
C GLN A 127 2.95 4.15 -6.88
N ARG A 128 1.82 4.16 -6.13
CA ARG A 128 0.42 4.48 -6.52
C ARG A 128 0.10 4.28 -8.01
N ASN A 129 -0.78 3.32 -8.31
CA ASN A 129 -1.52 3.33 -9.58
C ASN A 129 -1.89 4.78 -9.93
N GLU A 130 -1.75 5.17 -11.18
CA GLU A 130 -2.16 6.50 -11.64
C GLU A 130 -3.63 6.72 -11.26
N VAL A 131 -3.87 7.43 -10.14
CA VAL A 131 -5.19 7.57 -9.53
C VAL A 131 -5.94 8.76 -10.11
N TRP A 132 -5.25 9.65 -10.83
CA TRP A 132 -5.92 10.74 -11.52
C TRP A 132 -6.80 10.21 -12.64
N ASP A 133 -8.08 10.58 -12.58
CA ASP A 133 -9.01 10.34 -13.66
C ASP A 133 -8.65 11.19 -14.90
N ASN A 134 -9.31 10.91 -16.02
CA ASN A 134 -9.03 11.62 -17.28
C ASN A 134 -9.33 13.13 -17.19
N VAL A 135 -10.24 13.56 -16.31
CA VAL A 135 -10.59 14.97 -16.13
C VAL A 135 -9.46 15.69 -15.40
N GLN A 136 -8.97 15.15 -14.28
CA GLN A 136 -7.84 15.67 -13.52
C GLN A 136 -6.57 15.75 -14.39
N LYS A 137 -6.30 14.70 -15.17
CA LYS A 137 -5.20 14.69 -16.14
C LYS A 137 -5.37 15.81 -17.18
N SER A 138 -6.57 15.98 -17.73
CA SER A 138 -6.83 17.00 -18.76
C SER A 138 -6.72 18.43 -18.21
N ARG A 139 -7.18 18.69 -16.98
CA ARG A 139 -7.05 20.00 -16.32
C ARG A 139 -5.60 20.40 -16.06
N LEU A 140 -4.71 19.45 -15.77
CA LEU A 140 -3.28 19.75 -15.73
C LEU A 140 -2.77 20.22 -17.09
N ILE A 141 -3.11 19.52 -18.17
CA ILE A 141 -2.71 19.94 -19.52
C ILE A 141 -3.31 21.31 -19.85
N GLU A 142 -4.56 21.58 -19.46
CA GLU A 142 -5.18 22.90 -19.57
C GLU A 142 -4.37 23.99 -18.85
N SER A 143 -3.86 23.68 -17.66
CA SER A 143 -3.03 24.60 -16.89
C SER A 143 -1.73 24.93 -17.66
N LEU A 144 -1.08 23.94 -18.28
CA LEU A 144 0.09 24.16 -19.14
C LEU A 144 -0.26 25.02 -20.37
N MET A 145 -1.38 24.71 -21.00
CA MET A 145 -1.90 25.49 -22.13
C MET A 145 -2.26 26.93 -21.76
N LEU A 146 -2.65 27.19 -20.50
CA LEU A 146 -2.96 28.52 -19.98
C LEU A 146 -1.75 29.24 -19.37
N LYS A 147 -0.56 28.61 -19.35
CA LYS A 147 0.64 29.09 -18.63
C LYS A 147 0.40 29.29 -17.13
N ILE A 148 -0.51 28.52 -16.53
CA ILE A 148 -0.73 28.53 -15.10
C ILE A 148 0.41 27.74 -14.44
N PRO A 149 1.15 28.32 -13.48
CA PRO A 149 2.23 27.62 -12.80
C PRO A 149 1.70 26.42 -12.03
N ILE A 150 2.35 25.28 -12.21
CA ILE A 150 2.05 24.06 -11.45
C ILE A 150 2.99 23.96 -10.23
N PRO A 151 2.61 23.20 -9.18
CA PRO A 151 3.48 23.02 -8.02
C PRO A 151 4.87 22.48 -8.41
N MET A 152 5.87 22.62 -7.54
CA MET A 152 7.18 22.05 -7.83
C MET A 152 7.20 20.51 -7.72
N PHE A 153 8.23 19.88 -8.24
CA PHE A 153 8.47 18.44 -8.16
C PHE A 153 9.53 18.12 -7.12
N TYR A 154 9.42 16.97 -6.46
CA TYR A 154 10.44 16.48 -5.55
C TYR A 154 10.97 15.14 -6.04
N VAL A 155 12.29 15.00 -6.06
CA VAL A 155 12.97 13.78 -6.50
C VAL A 155 14.14 13.47 -5.57
N SER A 156 14.44 12.19 -5.38
CA SER A 156 15.70 11.75 -4.77
C SER A 156 16.66 11.31 -5.87
N SER A 157 17.87 11.85 -5.88
CA SER A 157 18.92 11.42 -6.80
C SER A 157 19.76 10.30 -6.18
N ASP A 158 20.10 9.30 -6.97
CA ASP A 158 21.13 8.31 -6.64
C ASP A 158 22.53 8.78 -7.06
N THR A 159 23.55 7.97 -6.76
CA THR A 159 24.96 8.26 -7.10
C THR A 159 25.25 8.27 -8.60
N LYS A 160 24.34 7.75 -9.43
CA LYS A 160 24.40 7.74 -10.89
C LYS A 160 23.54 8.84 -11.52
N SER A 161 23.05 9.80 -10.72
CA SER A 161 22.16 10.89 -11.17
C SER A 161 20.83 10.41 -11.76
N VAL A 162 20.38 9.22 -11.39
CA VAL A 162 19.02 8.72 -11.64
C VAL A 162 18.11 9.27 -10.56
N TRP A 163 16.96 9.80 -10.97
CA TRP A 163 16.01 10.46 -10.09
C TRP A 163 14.79 9.57 -9.84
N SER A 164 14.56 9.21 -8.59
CA SER A 164 13.31 8.58 -8.16
C SER A 164 12.31 9.68 -7.76
N VAL A 165 11.12 9.63 -8.34
CA VAL A 165 10.08 10.64 -8.06
C VAL A 165 9.49 10.44 -6.67
N VAL A 166 9.42 11.54 -5.92
CA VAL A 166 8.91 11.58 -4.54
C VAL A 166 7.53 12.22 -4.52
N ASP A 167 7.40 13.35 -5.22
CA ASP A 167 6.15 14.06 -5.43
C ASP A 167 6.00 14.50 -6.89
N GLY A 168 4.75 14.52 -7.35
CA GLY A 168 4.38 14.91 -8.71
C GLY A 168 4.31 13.75 -9.70
N LEU A 169 4.23 12.52 -9.21
CA LEU A 169 4.02 11.30 -10.01
C LEU A 169 2.87 11.46 -11.02
N GLN A 170 1.69 11.87 -10.54
CA GLN A 170 0.51 12.01 -11.39
C GLN A 170 0.71 13.08 -12.47
N ARG A 171 1.38 14.19 -12.10
CA ARG A 171 1.65 15.31 -13.00
C ARG A 171 2.64 14.92 -14.10
N MET A 172 3.77 14.31 -13.74
CA MET A 172 4.74 13.86 -14.74
C MET A 172 4.19 12.71 -15.59
N SER A 173 3.41 11.78 -15.02
CA SER A 173 2.79 10.68 -15.78
C SER A 173 1.76 11.20 -16.78
N THR A 174 0.99 12.24 -16.40
CA THR A 174 0.06 12.92 -17.31
C THR A 174 0.79 13.60 -18.46
N ILE A 175 1.85 14.37 -18.16
CA ILE A 175 2.69 15.02 -19.18
C ILE A 175 3.29 13.97 -20.14
N ARG A 176 3.83 12.89 -19.58
CA ARG A 176 4.36 11.75 -20.34
C ARG A 176 3.29 11.15 -21.26
N ASP A 177 2.12 10.83 -20.72
CA ASP A 177 1.05 10.15 -21.46
C ASP A 177 0.42 11.03 -22.55
N PHE A 178 0.35 12.33 -22.33
CA PHE A 178 -0.18 13.29 -23.29
C PHE A 178 0.82 13.60 -24.41
N VAL A 179 2.07 13.98 -24.06
CA VAL A 179 3.07 14.48 -25.01
C VAL A 179 3.81 13.34 -25.72
N LEU A 180 4.12 12.24 -25.01
CA LEU A 180 4.81 11.09 -25.61
C LEU A 180 3.82 10.02 -26.08
N GLY A 181 2.91 9.61 -25.21
CA GLY A 181 1.96 8.53 -25.49
C GLY A 181 2.49 7.13 -25.16
N LYS A 182 1.60 6.25 -24.68
CA LYS A 182 1.95 4.91 -24.18
C LYS A 182 2.49 3.99 -25.29
N GLU A 183 1.94 4.06 -26.49
CA GLU A 183 2.41 3.27 -27.63
C GLU A 183 3.83 3.65 -28.06
N TYR A 184 4.16 4.94 -28.07
CA TYR A 184 5.53 5.40 -28.34
C TYR A 184 6.51 4.82 -27.31
N LEU A 185 6.16 4.83 -26.02
CA LEU A 185 7.04 4.36 -24.94
C LEU A 185 7.32 2.86 -24.95
N LYS A 186 6.49 2.03 -25.60
CA LYS A 186 6.78 0.60 -25.77
C LYS A 186 8.06 0.36 -26.57
N ASN A 187 8.29 1.18 -27.60
CA ASN A 187 9.50 1.14 -28.41
C ASN A 187 9.76 2.51 -29.07
N PRO A 188 10.42 3.45 -28.38
CA PRO A 188 10.65 4.81 -28.89
C PRO A 188 11.39 4.88 -30.22
N GLU A 189 12.23 3.88 -30.52
CA GLU A 189 12.97 3.80 -31.79
C GLU A 189 12.08 3.39 -32.97
N LYS A 190 11.15 2.45 -32.74
CA LYS A 190 10.26 1.91 -33.79
C LYS A 190 8.95 2.68 -33.95
N ASN A 191 8.45 3.30 -32.89
CA ASN A 191 7.10 3.88 -32.83
C ASN A 191 7.15 5.43 -32.88
N LYS A 192 8.11 6.01 -33.62
CA LYS A 192 8.34 7.45 -33.67
C LYS A 192 7.09 8.22 -34.10
N GLU A 193 6.31 7.66 -35.02
CA GLU A 193 5.05 8.19 -35.54
C GLU A 193 3.91 8.19 -34.51
N LYS A 194 4.03 7.43 -33.41
CA LYS A 194 3.05 7.42 -32.31
C LYS A 194 3.29 8.53 -31.30
N LYS A 195 4.45 9.21 -31.33
CA LYS A 195 4.76 10.29 -30.40
C LYS A 195 3.73 11.41 -30.55
N GLY A 196 3.13 11.85 -29.45
CA GLY A 196 2.12 12.93 -29.43
C GLY A 196 0.69 12.49 -29.82
N TYR A 197 0.47 11.21 -30.09
CA TYR A 197 -0.85 10.60 -30.30
C TYR A 197 -1.29 9.76 -29.08
N GLY A 198 -1.00 10.28 -27.88
CA GLY A 198 -1.25 9.61 -26.61
C GLY A 198 -2.65 9.84 -26.05
N MET A 199 -2.70 10.21 -24.77
CA MET A 199 -3.93 10.58 -24.07
C MET A 199 -4.68 11.69 -24.84
N LYS A 200 -6.01 11.61 -24.87
CA LYS A 200 -6.89 12.65 -25.39
C LYS A 200 -7.45 13.48 -24.24
N LEU A 201 -7.60 14.78 -24.48
CA LEU A 201 -8.19 15.69 -23.50
C LEU A 201 -9.69 15.39 -23.32
N PHE A 202 -10.18 15.56 -22.10
CA PHE A 202 -11.58 15.32 -21.75
C PHE A 202 -11.95 16.15 -20.51
N GLY A 203 -13.05 16.89 -20.58
CA GLY A 203 -13.56 17.64 -19.42
C GLY A 203 -12.69 18.85 -19.05
N LEU A 204 -12.12 19.52 -20.05
CA LEU A 204 -11.45 20.81 -19.88
C LEU A 204 -12.46 21.88 -19.40
N GLU A 205 -12.05 22.78 -18.51
CA GLU A 205 -12.94 23.77 -17.89
C GLU A 205 -13.18 24.98 -18.79
N PHE A 206 -12.13 25.48 -19.45
CA PHE A 206 -12.18 26.71 -20.24
C PHE A 206 -12.27 26.39 -21.74
N TRP A 207 -11.59 25.34 -22.20
CA TRP A 207 -11.43 25.07 -23.63
C TRP A 207 -12.02 23.74 -24.11
N GLY A 208 -12.91 23.13 -23.33
CA GLY A 208 -13.52 21.83 -23.67
C GLY A 208 -14.21 21.81 -25.03
N SER A 209 -14.98 22.86 -25.35
CA SER A 209 -15.68 22.98 -26.64
C SER A 209 -14.75 22.98 -27.87
N LYS A 210 -13.45 23.28 -27.70
CA LYS A 210 -12.47 23.34 -28.78
C LYS A 210 -11.54 22.14 -28.82
N TYR A 211 -11.12 21.65 -27.67
CA TYR A 211 -9.98 20.73 -27.57
C TYR A 211 -10.28 19.40 -26.86
N ASP A 212 -11.49 19.19 -26.33
CA ASP A 212 -11.87 17.85 -25.88
C ASP A 212 -11.79 16.85 -27.06
N GLY A 213 -11.31 15.64 -26.77
CA GLY A 213 -11.03 14.59 -27.74
C GLY A 213 -9.73 14.75 -28.53
N LYS A 214 -9.00 15.86 -28.37
CA LYS A 214 -7.71 16.10 -29.05
C LYS A 214 -6.54 15.50 -28.28
N CYS A 215 -5.58 14.91 -29.00
CA CYS A 215 -4.25 14.58 -28.48
C CYS A 215 -3.24 15.71 -28.74
N PHE A 216 -2.02 15.57 -28.23
CA PHE A 216 -0.99 16.60 -28.33
C PHE A 216 -0.74 17.10 -29.77
N ASN A 217 -0.56 16.19 -30.74
CA ASN A 217 -0.31 16.57 -32.14
C ASN A 217 -1.54 17.14 -32.86
N GLU A 218 -2.75 17.01 -32.29
CA GLU A 218 -3.98 17.58 -32.85
C GLU A 218 -4.26 18.99 -32.33
N LEU A 219 -3.43 19.49 -31.40
CA LEU A 219 -3.51 20.87 -30.93
C LEU A 219 -2.88 21.85 -31.95
N PRO A 220 -3.33 23.11 -32.01
CA PRO A 220 -2.64 24.16 -32.75
C PRO A 220 -1.16 24.28 -32.34
N LEU A 221 -0.28 24.59 -33.30
CA LEU A 221 1.17 24.66 -33.09
C LEU A 221 1.57 25.62 -31.95
N PHE A 222 0.88 26.75 -31.80
CA PHE A 222 1.18 27.68 -30.71
C PHE A 222 0.91 27.11 -29.31
N LEU A 223 -0.05 26.17 -29.16
CA LEU A 223 -0.30 25.47 -27.91
C LEU A 223 0.72 24.36 -27.68
N GLN A 224 1.11 23.64 -28.74
CA GLN A 224 2.19 22.65 -28.67
C GLN A 224 3.49 23.32 -28.20
N ASN A 225 3.87 24.44 -28.82
CA ASN A 225 5.07 25.21 -28.44
C ASN A 225 4.97 25.68 -26.99
N ARG A 226 3.82 26.21 -26.57
CA ARG A 226 3.61 26.65 -25.19
C ARG A 226 3.81 25.53 -24.17
N ILE A 227 3.34 24.32 -24.47
CA ILE A 227 3.55 23.14 -23.62
C ILE A 227 5.04 22.74 -23.60
N TYR A 228 5.71 22.72 -24.76
CA TYR A 228 7.14 22.39 -24.85
C TYR A 228 8.07 23.42 -24.20
N GLU A 229 7.70 24.69 -24.20
CA GLU A 229 8.46 25.78 -23.56
C GLU A 229 8.22 25.85 -22.05
N THR A 230 7.39 24.97 -21.48
CA THR A 230 7.15 24.95 -20.04
C THR A 230 8.41 24.52 -19.29
N GLU A 231 8.78 25.30 -18.28
CA GLU A 231 9.83 24.97 -17.32
C GLU A 231 9.25 24.51 -15.99
N PHE A 232 9.89 23.50 -15.40
CA PHE A 232 9.46 22.90 -14.16
C PHE A 232 10.48 23.14 -13.04
N ARG A 233 9.98 23.50 -11.86
CA ARG A 233 10.81 23.60 -10.66
C ARG A 233 10.92 22.23 -10.00
N PHE A 234 12.13 21.77 -9.77
CA PHE A 234 12.46 20.53 -9.08
C PHE A 234 13.23 20.83 -7.80
N THR A 235 12.98 20.06 -6.76
CA THR A 235 13.81 19.97 -5.57
C THR A 235 14.44 18.59 -5.56
N VAL A 236 15.76 18.54 -5.70
CA VAL A 236 16.53 17.30 -5.79
C VAL A 236 17.18 17.02 -4.44
N VAL A 237 16.81 15.91 -3.81
CA VAL A 237 17.48 15.42 -2.61
C VAL A 237 18.68 14.58 -3.05
N ASN A 238 19.89 15.06 -2.79
CA ASN A 238 21.11 14.48 -3.32
C ASN A 238 21.55 13.22 -2.54
N PRO A 239 22.43 12.39 -3.15
CA PRO A 239 23.19 11.37 -2.43
C PRO A 239 23.94 11.99 -1.24
N GLY A 240 24.02 11.28 -0.13
CA GLY A 240 24.64 11.78 1.11
C GLY A 240 23.62 12.23 2.16
N THR A 241 22.46 12.75 1.74
CA THR A 241 21.37 13.09 2.67
C THR A 241 20.95 11.85 3.47
N PRO A 242 20.95 11.92 4.82
CA PRO A 242 20.56 10.79 5.66
C PRO A 242 19.19 10.28 5.28
N GLU A 243 19.04 8.97 5.29
CA GLU A 243 17.83 8.33 4.79
C GLU A 243 16.61 8.66 5.65
N GLU A 244 16.81 8.77 6.97
CA GLU A 244 15.81 9.24 7.93
C GLU A 244 15.31 10.66 7.59
N VAL A 245 16.21 11.55 7.12
CA VAL A 245 15.85 12.88 6.61
C VAL A 245 15.05 12.76 5.32
N LYS A 246 15.48 11.92 4.36
CA LYS A 246 14.73 11.67 3.12
C LYS A 246 13.30 11.21 3.43
N ARG A 247 13.14 10.29 4.37
CA ARG A 247 11.83 9.81 4.84
C ARG A 247 11.01 10.92 5.47
N ASN A 248 11.61 11.75 6.31
CA ASN A 248 10.92 12.87 6.94
C ASN A 248 10.44 13.89 5.90
N ILE A 249 11.29 14.21 4.91
CA ILE A 249 10.92 15.03 3.76
C ILE A 249 9.73 14.40 3.02
N PHE A 250 9.75 13.10 2.76
CA PHE A 250 8.67 12.43 2.04
C PHE A 250 7.35 12.46 2.82
N LYS A 251 7.41 12.22 4.15
CA LYS A 251 6.25 12.34 5.03
C LYS A 251 5.69 13.78 5.02
N ARG A 252 6.55 14.79 5.17
CA ARG A 252 6.14 16.21 5.25
C ARG A 252 5.61 16.78 3.95
N LEU A 253 6.13 16.36 2.80
CA LEU A 253 5.67 16.86 1.50
C LEU A 253 4.32 16.29 1.08
N ASN A 254 4.01 15.07 1.53
CA ASN A 254 2.77 14.38 1.18
C ASN A 254 1.61 14.69 2.16
N THR A 255 1.74 15.66 3.06
CA THR A 255 0.68 16.05 4.01
C THR A 255 -0.44 16.88 3.38
N GLY A 256 -0.20 17.58 2.27
CA GLY A 256 -1.22 18.36 1.56
C GLY A 256 -2.16 17.52 0.68
N GLY A 257 -1.87 16.23 0.49
CA GLY A 257 -2.72 15.26 -0.22
C GLY A 257 -2.90 13.99 0.61
N ALA A 258 -3.34 12.88 0.01
CA ALA A 258 -3.36 11.60 0.72
C ALA A 258 -1.90 11.24 1.12
N PRO A 259 -1.56 11.08 2.40
CA PRO A 259 -0.19 10.84 2.86
C PRO A 259 0.32 9.48 2.39
N LEU A 260 1.59 9.33 2.01
CA LEU A 260 2.15 8.01 1.64
C LEU A 260 2.16 7.06 2.84
N THR A 261 1.89 5.77 2.62
CA THR A 261 2.11 4.74 3.66
C THR A 261 3.60 4.55 3.91
N SER A 262 3.95 4.02 5.09
CA SER A 262 5.34 3.62 5.37
C SER A 262 5.89 2.63 4.35
N GLN A 263 5.04 1.74 3.80
CA GLN A 263 5.44 0.82 2.74
C GLN A 263 5.67 1.53 1.40
N GLU A 264 4.82 2.50 1.03
CA GLU A 264 5.04 3.32 -0.16
C GLU A 264 6.36 4.10 -0.08
N ILE A 265 6.70 4.62 1.10
CA ILE A 265 7.98 5.29 1.37
C ILE A 265 9.15 4.31 1.23
N ARG A 266 9.07 3.11 1.85
CA ARG A 266 10.11 2.08 1.73
C ARG A 266 10.36 1.67 0.27
N ASN A 267 9.29 1.46 -0.48
CA ASN A 267 9.40 1.07 -1.89
C ASN A 267 10.05 2.18 -2.74
N ALA A 268 9.80 3.45 -2.43
CA ALA A 268 10.40 4.58 -3.13
C ALA A 268 11.90 4.77 -2.81
N LEU A 269 12.31 4.45 -1.58
CA LEU A 269 13.70 4.59 -1.13
C LEU A 269 14.58 3.40 -1.50
N TYR A 270 14.05 2.19 -1.40
CA TYR A 270 14.82 0.95 -1.52
C TYR A 270 14.51 0.18 -2.80
N THR A 271 14.55 0.90 -3.91
CA THR A 271 14.26 0.35 -5.24
C THR A 271 15.32 -0.68 -5.65
N GLY A 272 14.91 -1.79 -6.26
CA GLY A 272 15.85 -2.80 -6.76
C GLY A 272 15.31 -4.21 -6.66
N ASN A 273 16.19 -5.15 -6.29
CA ASN A 273 15.85 -6.56 -6.16
C ASN A 273 14.70 -6.80 -5.15
N ALA A 274 14.71 -6.09 -4.03
CA ALA A 274 13.68 -6.18 -3.00
C ALA A 274 12.28 -5.88 -3.56
N THR A 275 12.13 -4.75 -4.27
CA THR A 275 10.85 -4.36 -4.88
C THR A 275 10.41 -5.32 -5.98
N MET A 276 11.36 -5.86 -6.76
CA MET A 276 11.07 -6.87 -7.79
C MET A 276 10.59 -8.18 -7.18
N LEU A 277 11.23 -8.65 -6.10
CA LEU A 277 10.84 -9.87 -5.40
C LEU A 277 9.43 -9.74 -4.78
N LEU A 278 9.15 -8.64 -4.08
CA LEU A 278 7.81 -8.40 -3.51
C LEU A 278 6.73 -8.43 -4.59
N ALA A 279 7.01 -7.83 -5.75
CA ALA A 279 6.09 -7.82 -6.89
C ALA A 279 5.83 -9.20 -7.49
N GLN A 280 6.87 -10.03 -7.57
CA GLN A 280 6.74 -11.41 -8.05
C GLN A 280 5.86 -12.20 -7.08
N LEU A 281 6.13 -12.13 -5.78
CA LEU A 281 5.38 -12.87 -4.77
C LEU A 281 3.92 -12.40 -4.64
N ALA A 282 3.65 -11.10 -4.80
CA ALA A 282 2.28 -10.57 -4.79
C ALA A 282 1.41 -11.11 -5.93
N LYS A 283 2.03 -11.49 -7.06
CA LYS A 283 1.35 -12.08 -8.22
C LYS A 283 1.24 -13.60 -8.16
N GLU A 284 1.82 -14.25 -7.14
CA GLU A 284 1.78 -15.70 -7.04
C GLU A 284 0.37 -16.23 -6.79
N LYS A 285 -0.04 -17.22 -7.60
CA LYS A 285 -1.38 -17.83 -7.49
C LYS A 285 -1.62 -18.42 -6.10
N ALA A 286 -0.59 -19.02 -5.49
CA ALA A 286 -0.70 -19.58 -4.14
C ALA A 286 -1.05 -18.50 -3.10
N PHE A 287 -0.44 -17.32 -3.18
CA PHE A 287 -0.73 -16.18 -2.30
C PHE A 287 -2.16 -15.68 -2.48
N LEU A 288 -2.60 -15.46 -3.73
CA LEU A 288 -3.97 -15.04 -4.03
C LEU A 288 -5.01 -16.05 -3.54
N GLN A 289 -4.73 -17.35 -3.66
CA GLN A 289 -5.63 -18.42 -3.21
C GLN A 289 -5.68 -18.55 -1.68
N ALA A 290 -4.54 -18.44 -1.00
CA ALA A 290 -4.44 -18.50 0.46
C ALA A 290 -5.16 -17.31 1.11
N THR A 291 -5.00 -16.11 0.55
CA THR A 291 -5.64 -14.89 1.03
C THR A 291 -7.09 -14.74 0.54
N CYS A 292 -7.53 -15.60 -0.38
CA CYS A 292 -8.81 -15.51 -1.10
C CYS A 292 -8.98 -14.18 -1.86
N GLY A 293 -7.87 -13.62 -2.35
CA GLY A 293 -7.85 -12.34 -3.07
C GLY A 293 -8.34 -11.15 -2.24
N SER A 294 -8.38 -11.28 -0.91
CA SER A 294 -8.96 -10.23 -0.06
C SER A 294 -8.00 -9.08 0.21
N ILE A 295 -6.70 -9.27 0.03
CA ILE A 295 -5.71 -8.19 0.20
C ILE A 295 -5.77 -7.32 -1.04
N GLN A 296 -6.26 -6.10 -0.88
CA GLN A 296 -6.26 -5.13 -1.97
C GLN A 296 -4.81 -4.65 -2.23
N PRO A 297 -4.34 -4.63 -3.49
CA PRO A 297 -3.01 -4.12 -3.84
C PRO A 297 -2.86 -2.60 -3.66
N ASN A 298 -3.94 -1.91 -3.29
CA ASN A 298 -3.89 -0.47 -3.05
C ASN A 298 -2.89 -0.17 -1.92
N ARG A 299 -2.18 0.95 -2.07
CA ARG A 299 -1.28 1.46 -1.02
C ARG A 299 -0.15 0.49 -0.62
N MET A 300 0.13 -0.51 -1.47
CA MET A 300 1.15 -1.55 -1.28
C MET A 300 0.91 -2.46 -0.06
N LEU A 301 -0.34 -2.72 0.30
CA LEU A 301 -0.66 -3.53 1.47
C LEU A 301 -0.22 -5.00 1.32
N ASP A 302 -0.34 -5.54 0.11
CA ASP A 302 0.22 -6.83 -0.29
C ASP A 302 1.74 -6.87 -0.08
N TYR A 303 2.46 -5.81 -0.44
CA TYR A 303 3.91 -5.75 -0.31
C TYR A 303 4.33 -5.64 1.15
N GLU A 304 3.60 -4.88 1.96
CA GLU A 304 3.87 -4.78 3.39
C GLU A 304 3.74 -6.15 4.08
N ILE A 305 2.66 -6.87 3.78
CA ILE A 305 2.38 -8.19 4.37
C ILE A 305 3.43 -9.22 3.93
N ILE A 306 3.80 -9.23 2.65
CA ILE A 306 4.86 -10.10 2.14
C ILE A 306 6.22 -9.72 2.74
N LEU A 307 6.53 -8.43 2.84
CA LEU A 307 7.78 -7.95 3.43
C LEU A 307 7.91 -8.34 4.90
N ARG A 308 6.82 -8.25 5.67
CA ARG A 308 6.75 -8.74 7.06
C ARG A 308 7.08 -10.23 7.13
N TYR A 309 6.44 -11.05 6.30
CA TYR A 309 6.77 -12.48 6.19
C TYR A 309 8.25 -12.71 5.86
N ILE A 310 8.78 -12.06 4.82
CA ILE A 310 10.19 -12.25 4.42
C ILE A 310 11.12 -11.83 5.57
N SER A 311 10.82 -10.74 6.26
CA SER A 311 11.66 -10.20 7.34
C SER A 311 11.94 -11.24 8.42
N PHE A 312 10.93 -12.04 8.78
CA PHE A 312 11.03 -13.12 9.77
C PHE A 312 11.42 -14.48 9.17
N LEU A 313 11.34 -14.63 7.84
CA LEU A 313 11.88 -15.80 7.14
C LEU A 313 13.42 -15.75 7.15
N ILE A 314 13.98 -14.61 6.72
CA ILE A 314 15.44 -14.44 6.55
C ILE A 314 16.16 -14.06 7.84
N ARG A 315 15.45 -13.57 8.86
CA ARG A 315 15.99 -13.28 10.19
C ARG A 315 15.03 -13.84 11.23
N ASP A 316 15.50 -14.70 12.14
CA ASP A 316 14.60 -15.31 13.12
C ASP A 316 14.04 -14.29 14.11
N TYR A 317 12.83 -14.53 14.63
CA TYR A 317 12.17 -13.61 15.57
C TYR A 317 12.99 -13.24 16.82
N PRO A 318 13.91 -14.08 17.37
CA PRO A 318 14.77 -13.66 18.50
C PRO A 318 15.79 -12.57 18.11
N SER A 319 16.04 -12.36 16.82
CA SER A 319 16.90 -11.30 16.32
C SER A 319 16.17 -9.97 16.11
N TYR A 320 14.84 -9.96 16.20
CA TYR A 320 14.08 -8.72 16.25
C TYR A 320 14.40 -8.01 17.56
N ASN A 321 14.79 -6.74 17.53
CA ASN A 321 15.28 -6.03 18.72
C ASN A 321 14.37 -4.84 19.06
N ARG A 322 14.11 -4.64 20.35
CA ARG A 322 13.33 -3.52 20.89
C ARG A 322 13.86 -2.14 20.49
N THR A 323 15.14 -2.01 20.13
CA THR A 323 15.78 -0.71 19.90
C THR A 323 15.51 -0.07 18.54
N PHE A 324 14.97 -0.81 17.57
CA PHE A 324 14.92 -0.33 16.19
C PHE A 324 13.49 -0.14 15.65
N GLY A 325 12.45 -0.53 16.38
CA GLY A 325 11.07 -0.38 15.91
C GLY A 325 10.74 -1.21 14.65
N SER A 326 9.45 -1.25 14.30
CA SER A 326 8.97 -2.07 13.18
C SER A 326 9.38 -1.52 11.82
N ASP A 327 9.46 -0.20 11.70
CA ASP A 327 9.70 0.47 10.45
C ASP A 327 11.16 0.36 10.00
N ILE A 328 12.13 0.50 10.91
CA ILE A 328 13.55 0.26 10.62
C ILE A 328 13.75 -1.22 10.30
N TRP A 329 13.10 -2.13 11.03
CA TRP A 329 13.20 -3.57 10.76
C TRP A 329 12.78 -3.94 9.33
N LEU A 330 11.64 -3.44 8.86
CA LEU A 330 11.17 -3.70 7.49
C LEU A 330 12.04 -2.98 6.44
N SER A 331 12.53 -1.79 6.76
CA SER A 331 13.45 -1.03 5.94
C SER A 331 14.80 -1.75 5.75
N ASP A 332 15.38 -2.26 6.83
CA ASP A 332 16.57 -3.09 6.82
C ASP A 332 16.35 -4.37 6.01
N THR A 333 15.15 -4.94 6.03
CA THR A 333 14.81 -6.10 5.18
C THR A 333 14.94 -5.74 3.70
N MET A 334 14.45 -4.58 3.27
CA MET A 334 14.60 -4.11 1.89
C MET A 334 16.08 -3.94 1.51
N ILE A 335 16.88 -3.36 2.40
CA ILE A 335 18.31 -3.17 2.19
C ILE A 335 19.03 -4.52 2.11
N ILE A 336 18.71 -5.48 2.98
CA ILE A 336 19.26 -6.85 2.95
C ILE A 336 18.96 -7.48 1.59
N LEU A 337 17.70 -7.48 1.14
CA LEU A 337 17.31 -8.08 -0.13
C LEU A 337 18.00 -7.43 -1.34
N ASN A 338 18.22 -6.12 -1.31
CA ASN A 338 18.95 -5.40 -2.37
C ASN A 338 20.46 -5.69 -2.33
N ALA A 339 21.04 -5.93 -1.16
CA ALA A 339 22.47 -6.14 -1.01
C ALA A 339 22.93 -7.52 -1.49
N ARG A 340 22.00 -8.47 -1.63
CA ARG A 340 22.29 -9.87 -1.95
C ARG A 340 22.69 -10.09 -3.41
N PRO A 341 23.48 -11.14 -3.69
CA PRO A 341 24.17 -12.02 -2.73
C PRO A 341 25.49 -11.44 -2.22
N THR A 342 25.96 -10.31 -2.77
CA THR A 342 27.33 -9.82 -2.54
C THR A 342 27.52 -9.11 -1.19
N TYR A 343 26.44 -8.56 -0.64
CA TYR A 343 26.39 -7.70 0.54
C TYR A 343 27.30 -6.45 0.45
N LYS A 344 27.68 -6.02 -0.76
CA LYS A 344 28.61 -4.90 -0.97
C LYS A 344 27.94 -3.52 -1.06
N LEU A 345 26.62 -3.43 -0.95
CA LEU A 345 25.93 -2.14 -1.04
C LEU A 345 26.38 -1.22 0.11
N PRO A 346 26.79 0.04 -0.19
CA PRO A 346 27.24 0.98 0.84
C PRO A 346 26.22 1.21 1.97
N GLU A 347 24.94 1.25 1.60
CA GLU A 347 23.85 1.40 2.57
C GLU A 347 23.76 0.21 3.53
N PHE A 348 23.91 -1.03 3.03
CA PHE A 348 23.96 -2.22 3.88
C PHE A 348 25.16 -2.17 4.83
N GLN A 349 26.35 -1.80 4.34
CA GLN A 349 27.53 -1.65 5.18
C GLN A 349 27.34 -0.60 6.28
N LYS A 350 26.66 0.53 5.97
CA LYS A 350 26.29 1.55 6.96
C LYS A 350 25.36 0.98 8.06
N ARG A 351 24.40 0.12 7.70
CA ARG A 351 23.48 -0.53 8.66
C ARG A 351 24.17 -1.55 9.56
N ILE A 352 25.21 -2.23 9.07
CA ILE A 352 26.08 -3.08 9.91
C ILE A 352 26.86 -2.22 10.91
N LEU A 353 27.46 -1.12 10.46
CA LEU A 353 28.23 -0.21 11.33
C LEU A 353 27.34 0.43 12.42
N LYS A 354 26.10 0.81 12.07
CA LYS A 354 25.08 1.30 13.01
C LYS A 354 24.50 0.21 13.92
N ARG A 355 24.87 -1.07 13.73
CA ARG A 355 24.36 -2.25 14.47
C ARG A 355 22.84 -2.47 14.36
N THR A 356 22.19 -1.84 13.40
CA THR A 356 20.77 -2.08 13.05
C THR A 356 20.58 -3.45 12.38
N ILE A 357 21.62 -3.93 11.68
CA ILE A 357 21.65 -5.27 11.08
C ILE A 357 22.79 -6.07 11.71
N ALA A 358 22.49 -7.27 12.17
CA ALA A 358 23.46 -8.25 12.60
C ALA A 358 23.64 -9.30 11.49
N ILE A 359 24.74 -9.23 10.72
CA ILE A 359 24.94 -10.08 9.53
C ILE A 359 24.88 -11.59 9.84
N ASN A 360 25.33 -11.98 11.03
CA ASN A 360 25.31 -13.36 11.52
C ASN A 360 23.90 -13.90 11.82
N THR A 361 22.88 -13.06 11.89
CA THR A 361 21.49 -13.50 12.09
C THR A 361 20.72 -13.66 10.77
N ILE A 362 21.34 -13.30 9.64
CA ILE A 362 20.71 -13.39 8.32
C ILE A 362 20.92 -14.80 7.76
N LYS A 363 19.82 -15.45 7.38
CA LYS A 363 19.84 -16.71 6.63
C LYS A 363 20.13 -16.42 5.16
N ASP A 364 21.06 -17.16 4.58
CA ASP A 364 21.39 -17.00 3.17
C ASP A 364 20.45 -17.81 2.27
N LEU A 365 19.30 -17.21 1.92
CA LEU A 365 18.24 -17.85 1.13
C LEU A 365 18.03 -17.10 -0.18
N ASN A 366 18.56 -17.54 -1.33
CA ASN A 366 18.37 -16.81 -2.60
C ASN A 366 16.88 -16.58 -2.95
N ASP A 367 16.61 -15.72 -3.93
CA ASP A 367 15.25 -15.31 -4.28
C ASP A 367 14.38 -16.49 -4.72
N GLU A 368 14.97 -17.47 -5.41
CA GLU A 368 14.32 -18.73 -5.76
C GLU A 368 13.89 -19.51 -4.52
N LYS A 369 14.76 -19.63 -3.51
CA LYS A 369 14.44 -20.35 -2.28
C LYS A 369 13.42 -19.62 -1.43
N ILE A 370 13.50 -18.28 -1.35
CA ILE A 370 12.46 -17.46 -0.69
C ILE A 370 11.11 -17.72 -1.35
N LYS A 371 11.07 -17.69 -2.68
CA LYS A 371 9.85 -17.95 -3.46
C LYS A 371 9.32 -19.37 -3.23
N GLU A 372 10.18 -20.38 -3.25
CA GLU A 372 9.80 -21.77 -3.02
C GLU A 372 9.14 -21.94 -1.64
N VAL A 373 9.80 -21.46 -0.58
CA VAL A 373 9.31 -21.56 0.80
C VAL A 373 8.02 -20.75 0.99
N PHE A 374 7.91 -19.57 0.36
CA PHE A 374 6.69 -18.77 0.36
C PHE A 374 5.52 -19.52 -0.30
N VAL A 375 5.73 -20.12 -1.47
CA VAL A 375 4.68 -20.88 -2.17
C VAL A 375 4.23 -22.09 -1.35
N ILE A 376 5.17 -22.81 -0.71
CA ILE A 376 4.86 -23.92 0.21
C ILE A 376 4.00 -23.41 1.38
N ALA A 377 4.42 -22.33 2.04
CA ALA A 377 3.69 -21.73 3.14
C ALA A 377 2.25 -21.36 2.75
N MET A 378 2.05 -20.70 1.61
CA MET A 378 0.73 -20.28 1.13
C MET A 378 -0.16 -21.49 0.79
N LYS A 379 0.40 -22.52 0.12
CA LYS A 379 -0.34 -23.76 -0.18
C LYS A 379 -0.76 -24.48 1.09
N ARG A 380 0.15 -24.62 2.06
CA ARG A 380 -0.13 -25.25 3.35
C ARG A 380 -1.16 -24.47 4.16
N ALA A 381 -1.06 -23.14 4.18
CA ALA A 381 -2.05 -22.29 4.83
C ALA A 381 -3.43 -22.46 4.22
N LYS A 382 -3.52 -22.55 2.88
CA LYS A 382 -4.79 -22.81 2.20
C LYS A 382 -5.33 -24.20 2.51
N LEU A 383 -4.48 -25.23 2.47
CA LEU A 383 -4.86 -26.61 2.73
C LEU A 383 -5.35 -26.81 4.16
N LEU A 384 -4.67 -26.21 5.14
CA LEU A 384 -5.03 -26.32 6.55
C LEU A 384 -6.24 -25.43 6.87
N PHE A 385 -6.14 -24.11 6.69
CA PHE A 385 -7.13 -23.14 7.18
C PHE A 385 -8.26 -22.81 6.16
N GLY A 386 -8.12 -23.17 4.89
CA GLY A 386 -9.14 -22.89 3.88
C GLY A 386 -9.37 -21.37 3.66
N LYS A 387 -10.61 -20.91 3.88
CA LYS A 387 -10.99 -19.48 3.79
C LYS A 387 -10.60 -18.66 5.02
N HIS A 388 -10.14 -19.34 6.08
CA HIS A 388 -9.74 -18.76 7.36
C HIS A 388 -8.21 -18.56 7.47
N ALA A 389 -7.45 -18.82 6.41
CA ALA A 389 -6.01 -18.60 6.42
C ALA A 389 -5.69 -17.14 6.80
N PHE A 390 -4.75 -17.02 7.74
CA PHE A 390 -4.21 -15.75 8.25
C PHE A 390 -5.26 -14.83 8.88
N ARG A 391 -6.26 -15.39 9.55
CA ARG A 391 -7.39 -14.67 10.14
C ARG A 391 -7.57 -15.03 11.61
N LYS A 392 -8.16 -14.13 12.38
CA LYS A 392 -8.60 -14.37 13.77
C LYS A 392 -9.88 -15.21 13.86
N SER A 393 -10.01 -16.17 12.95
CA SER A 393 -11.14 -17.09 12.91
C SER A 393 -10.64 -18.44 12.43
N VAL A 394 -11.31 -19.50 12.87
CA VAL A 394 -11.09 -20.86 12.41
C VAL A 394 -12.36 -21.40 11.75
N PRO A 395 -12.31 -22.53 11.02
CA PRO A 395 -13.52 -23.17 10.48
C PRO A 395 -14.59 -23.35 11.56
N GLY A 396 -15.83 -22.93 11.24
CA GLY A 396 -16.96 -22.90 12.19
C GLY A 396 -17.19 -21.53 12.85
N MET A 397 -16.26 -20.59 12.75
CA MET A 397 -16.45 -19.20 13.20
C MET A 397 -16.81 -18.27 12.03
N ARG A 398 -17.36 -17.08 12.33
CA ARG A 398 -17.49 -16.01 11.35
C ARG A 398 -16.11 -15.61 10.83
N ARG A 399 -15.98 -15.50 9.51
CA ARG A 399 -14.72 -15.11 8.85
C ARG A 399 -14.37 -13.66 9.19
N THR A 400 -13.14 -13.42 9.63
CA THR A 400 -12.60 -12.08 9.91
C THR A 400 -11.70 -11.58 8.77
N PRO A 401 -11.29 -10.30 8.74
CA PRO A 401 -10.23 -9.80 7.86
C PRO A 401 -8.87 -10.50 8.09
N ILE A 402 -7.95 -10.38 7.12
CA ILE A 402 -6.58 -10.87 7.27
C ILE A 402 -5.87 -10.12 8.38
N ASN A 403 -5.21 -10.84 9.27
CA ASN A 403 -4.36 -10.26 10.29
C ASN A 403 -2.89 -10.35 9.84
N LYS A 404 -2.19 -9.21 9.82
CA LYS A 404 -0.80 -9.12 9.32
C LYS A 404 0.16 -10.01 10.12
N SER A 405 0.02 -10.03 11.45
CA SER A 405 0.85 -10.84 12.34
C SER A 405 0.59 -12.34 12.23
N LEU A 406 -0.65 -12.75 12.00
CA LEU A 406 -0.95 -14.15 11.69
C LEU A 406 -0.43 -14.53 10.31
N PHE A 407 -0.42 -13.62 9.34
CA PHE A 407 0.17 -13.86 8.02
C PHE A 407 1.67 -14.17 8.13
N GLU A 408 2.44 -13.29 8.77
CA GLU A 408 3.88 -13.51 8.92
C GLU A 408 4.20 -14.76 9.75
N SER A 409 3.54 -14.95 10.90
CA SER A 409 3.91 -16.03 11.82
C SER A 409 3.51 -17.40 11.27
N TRP A 410 2.28 -17.55 10.79
CA TRP A 410 1.89 -18.81 10.15
C TRP A 410 2.62 -19.03 8.83
N GLY A 411 2.89 -17.97 8.05
CA GLY A 411 3.68 -18.07 6.84
C GLY A 411 5.05 -18.67 7.13
N VAL A 412 5.78 -18.14 8.11
CA VAL A 412 7.12 -18.63 8.48
C VAL A 412 7.05 -20.05 9.05
N LEU A 413 6.13 -20.32 9.98
CA LEU A 413 6.02 -21.63 10.62
C LEU A 413 5.63 -22.73 9.63
N LEU A 414 4.64 -22.49 8.76
CA LEU A 414 4.21 -23.47 7.76
C LEU A 414 5.22 -23.64 6.63
N GLY A 415 5.93 -22.57 6.25
CA GLY A 415 6.97 -22.64 5.22
C GLY A 415 8.16 -23.47 5.65
N ASN A 416 8.59 -23.35 6.90
CA ASN A 416 9.75 -24.06 7.45
C ASN A 416 9.41 -25.45 8.02
N MET A 417 8.13 -25.84 8.04
CA MET A 417 7.69 -27.16 8.51
C MET A 417 8.13 -28.26 7.54
N SER A 418 8.49 -29.46 8.04
CA SER A 418 8.72 -30.61 7.17
C SER A 418 7.39 -31.15 6.62
N GLU A 419 7.44 -31.97 5.56
CA GLU A 419 6.22 -32.54 4.98
C GLU A 419 5.55 -33.55 5.93
N GLU A 420 6.35 -34.28 6.70
CA GLU A 420 5.90 -35.24 7.71
C GLU A 420 5.13 -34.53 8.84
N HIS A 421 5.71 -33.47 9.39
CA HIS A 421 5.07 -32.65 10.42
C HIS A 421 3.77 -32.00 9.91
N PHE A 422 3.76 -31.48 8.69
CA PHE A 422 2.55 -30.89 8.11
C PHE A 422 1.46 -31.94 7.89
N SER A 423 1.82 -33.13 7.39
CA SER A 423 0.90 -34.25 7.21
C SER A 423 0.29 -34.69 8.55
N CYS A 424 1.10 -34.75 9.62
CA CYS A 424 0.63 -35.08 10.96
C CYS A 424 -0.38 -34.05 11.48
N LEU A 425 -0.04 -32.76 11.38
CA LEU A 425 -0.92 -31.66 11.76
C LEU A 425 -2.25 -31.71 10.99
N LYS A 426 -2.19 -31.97 9.68
CA LYS A 426 -3.38 -32.03 8.82
C LYS A 426 -4.31 -33.19 9.17
N ARG A 427 -3.78 -34.37 9.54
CA ARG A 427 -4.58 -35.51 10.03
C ARG A 427 -5.36 -35.15 11.30
N GLN A 428 -4.80 -34.27 12.12
CA GLN A 428 -5.36 -33.86 13.42
C GLN A 428 -6.03 -32.48 13.38
N GLU A 429 -6.43 -32.00 12.19
CA GLU A 429 -6.90 -30.62 11.99
C GLU A 429 -8.06 -30.21 12.90
N LYS A 430 -8.98 -31.15 13.22
CA LYS A 430 -10.14 -30.87 14.07
C LYS A 430 -9.71 -30.50 15.49
N VAL A 431 -8.79 -31.27 16.07
CA VAL A 431 -8.25 -31.03 17.41
C VAL A 431 -7.40 -29.76 17.41
N PHE A 432 -6.58 -29.58 16.37
CA PHE A 432 -5.80 -28.36 16.17
C PHE A 432 -6.70 -27.10 16.15
N PHE A 433 -7.82 -27.10 15.43
CA PHE A 433 -8.71 -25.93 15.39
C PHE A 433 -9.43 -25.64 16.70
N GLN A 434 -9.72 -26.67 17.51
CA GLN A 434 -10.27 -26.46 18.85
C GLN A 434 -9.25 -25.73 19.73
N GLU A 435 -8.01 -26.20 19.77
CA GLU A 435 -6.96 -25.57 20.57
C GLU A 435 -6.58 -24.19 20.05
N TYR A 436 -6.41 -24.04 18.73
CA TYR A 436 -6.08 -22.75 18.12
C TYR A 436 -7.20 -21.73 18.32
N GLY A 437 -8.47 -22.16 18.22
CA GLY A 437 -9.63 -21.32 18.50
C GLY A 437 -9.69 -20.83 19.95
N ILE A 438 -9.21 -21.63 20.92
CA ILE A 438 -9.05 -21.21 22.32
C ILE A 438 -7.94 -20.17 22.43
N LEU A 439 -6.77 -20.44 21.83
CA LEU A 439 -5.62 -19.53 21.85
C LEU A 439 -6.00 -18.14 21.28
N LEU A 440 -6.71 -18.09 20.16
CA LEU A 440 -7.17 -16.86 19.52
C LEU A 440 -8.08 -16.00 20.41
N LYS A 441 -8.78 -16.61 21.38
CA LYS A 441 -9.67 -15.91 22.32
C LYS A 441 -8.96 -15.48 23.60
N THR A 442 -7.71 -15.89 23.82
CA THR A 442 -6.96 -15.44 24.99
C THR A 442 -6.58 -13.97 24.82
N LYS A 443 -6.86 -13.15 25.84
CA LYS A 443 -6.60 -11.70 25.81
C LYS A 443 -5.13 -11.38 25.49
N ALA A 444 -4.20 -12.16 26.03
CA ALA A 444 -2.77 -11.98 25.79
C ALA A 444 -2.40 -12.21 24.31
N PHE A 445 -2.92 -13.29 23.70
CA PHE A 445 -2.64 -13.58 22.29
C PHE A 445 -3.34 -12.60 21.36
N GLU A 446 -4.58 -12.19 21.67
CA GLU A 446 -5.31 -11.17 20.92
C GLU A 446 -4.53 -9.84 20.88
N ILE A 447 -4.00 -9.38 22.03
CA ILE A 447 -3.15 -8.19 22.08
C ILE A 447 -1.89 -8.38 21.22
N ALA A 448 -1.24 -9.54 21.36
CA ALA A 448 0.00 -9.85 20.65
C ALA A 448 -0.16 -9.97 19.13
N ILE A 449 -1.36 -10.18 18.59
CA ILE A 449 -1.60 -10.22 17.14
C ILE A 449 -2.22 -8.92 16.60
N SER A 450 -2.55 -7.94 17.45
CA SER A 450 -3.34 -6.76 17.03
C SER A 450 -2.71 -5.44 17.46
N ARG A 451 -2.96 -5.01 18.71
CA ARG A 451 -2.54 -3.68 19.21
C ARG A 451 -1.02 -3.57 19.29
N ASP A 452 -0.38 -4.62 19.77
CA ASP A 452 1.06 -4.63 20.04
C ASP A 452 1.80 -5.53 19.05
N SER A 453 1.24 -5.73 17.85
CA SER A 453 1.59 -6.84 16.96
C SER A 453 3.07 -6.89 16.55
N MET A 454 3.71 -5.72 16.47
CA MET A 454 5.12 -5.54 16.17
C MET A 454 5.96 -5.10 17.38
N ARG A 455 5.44 -5.11 18.61
CA ARG A 455 6.29 -4.99 19.81
C ARG A 455 7.16 -6.23 19.92
N HIS A 456 8.44 -6.07 20.27
CA HIS A 456 9.38 -7.19 20.38
C HIS A 456 8.86 -8.34 21.25
N THR A 457 8.29 -8.01 22.41
CA THR A 457 7.70 -9.00 23.34
C THR A 457 6.52 -9.74 22.74
N SER A 458 5.63 -9.05 22.03
CA SER A 458 4.48 -9.62 21.35
C SER A 458 4.87 -10.55 20.21
N VAL A 459 5.88 -10.16 19.42
CA VAL A 459 6.43 -11.00 18.35
C VAL A 459 6.97 -12.29 18.94
N ALA A 460 7.84 -12.21 19.96
CA ALA A 460 8.41 -13.38 20.62
C ALA A 460 7.31 -14.28 21.22
N PHE A 461 6.40 -13.71 22.00
CA PHE A 461 5.29 -14.42 22.62
C PHE A 461 4.42 -15.13 21.57
N ARG A 462 4.06 -14.45 20.47
CA ARG A 462 3.25 -15.03 19.39
C ARG A 462 3.94 -16.24 18.76
N TYR A 463 5.23 -16.12 18.40
CA TYR A 463 5.97 -17.23 17.82
C TYR A 463 6.10 -18.40 18.80
N GLU A 464 6.35 -18.13 20.08
CA GLU A 464 6.45 -19.16 21.12
C GLU A 464 5.14 -19.90 21.34
N GLU A 465 4.01 -19.20 21.49
CA GLU A 465 2.71 -19.84 21.70
C GLU A 465 2.27 -20.65 20.48
N LEU A 466 2.51 -20.15 19.26
CA LEU A 466 2.22 -20.90 18.04
C LEU A 466 3.12 -22.14 17.90
N LYS A 467 4.40 -22.06 18.27
CA LYS A 467 5.30 -23.23 18.31
C LYS A 467 4.88 -24.24 19.37
N LYS A 468 4.51 -23.80 20.58
CA LYS A 468 3.99 -24.67 21.64
C LYS A 468 2.73 -25.40 21.18
N LEU A 469 1.82 -24.69 20.51
CA LEU A 469 0.63 -25.29 19.91
C LEU A 469 1.00 -26.36 18.88
N LEU A 470 1.95 -26.06 17.98
CA LEU A 470 2.38 -27.00 16.95
C LEU A 470 3.07 -28.25 17.52
N ASN A 471 3.91 -28.10 18.54
CA ASN A 471 4.66 -29.21 19.14
C ASN A 471 3.75 -30.32 19.69
N LYS A 472 2.57 -29.98 20.21
CA LYS A 472 1.55 -30.96 20.65
C LYS A 472 1.13 -31.96 19.58
N PHE A 473 1.31 -31.61 18.30
CA PHE A 473 0.96 -32.44 17.15
C PHE A 473 2.17 -33.09 16.48
N TYR A 474 3.38 -32.79 16.94
CA TYR A 474 4.63 -33.38 16.44
C TYR A 474 5.07 -34.58 17.28
N ASP A 475 4.75 -34.59 18.58
CA ASP A 475 5.19 -35.63 19.53
C ASP A 475 4.56 -37.03 19.27
N ASN A 476 3.78 -37.19 18.21
CA ASN A 476 3.18 -38.45 17.75
C ASN A 476 3.76 -38.94 16.39
N VAL A 477 4.90 -38.40 15.94
CA VAL A 477 5.59 -38.80 14.69
C VAL A 477 6.65 -39.86 14.94
#